data_AF-A0A927FX28-F1
#
_entry.id   AF-A0A927FX28-F1
#
_cell.length_a   1.000
_cell.length_b   1.000
_cell.length_c   1.000
_cell.angle_alpha   90.00
_cell.angle_beta   90.00
_cell.angle_gamma   90.00
#
_symmetry.space_group_name_H-M   'P 1'
#
loop_
_entity.id
_entity.type
_entity.pdbx_description
1 polymer ?
#
loop_
_entity_poly.entity_id
_entity_poly.type
_entity_poly.pdbx_seq_one_letter_code
_entity_poly.pdbx_strand_id
1 'polypeptide(L)'
;MAARSFLFAEDNTDVALTRFIGCAATTTGFMDGAPGDWQPGLYQIGRDNRAVLETLYARLEQAYPHAGQPFYAVRLWTNLVWQPAYLAVIAVHVHGALPDLGRLSQAIKGIHVSGYRLPPAPQVEAPRDALIAEAGTRLRAMADAILRDINAVTRLKRLPALRLLTDRMLGLMVRLNPYQPGITVAEQQRVCALWLKAMGLTGHGDLDILTLHDGTEVPIIARKGCCLDYLAFPDTYCISCPKQDDAVRITRQRDNAMAERSAAG
;
A
#
# COMPACT_ATOMS: atom_id res chain seq x y z
N MET A 1 25.05 -29.38 -7.51
CA MET A 1 24.24 -28.17 -7.75
C MET A 1 23.42 -28.40 -9.00
N ALA A 2 22.17 -28.85 -8.85
CA ALA A 2 21.28 -29.06 -10.00
C ALA A 2 20.67 -27.72 -10.42
N ALA A 3 20.73 -27.40 -11.71
CA ALA A 3 20.09 -26.25 -12.30
C ALA A 3 18.57 -26.36 -12.11
N ARG A 4 17.99 -25.41 -11.38
CA ARG A 4 16.54 -25.33 -11.14
C ARG A 4 15.83 -24.96 -12.43
N SER A 5 14.99 -25.87 -12.93
CA SER A 5 14.10 -25.61 -14.06
C SER A 5 12.86 -24.90 -13.56
N PHE A 6 12.67 -23.63 -13.91
CA PHE A 6 11.52 -22.81 -13.53
C PHE A 6 10.21 -23.18 -14.28
N LEU A 7 10.17 -24.34 -14.95
CA LEU A 7 9.08 -24.71 -15.87
C LEU A 7 7.97 -25.55 -15.22
N PHE A 8 8.16 -26.06 -13.99
CA PHE A 8 7.14 -26.84 -13.28
C PHE A 8 7.03 -26.39 -11.83
N ALA A 9 5.80 -26.20 -11.33
CA ALA A 9 5.55 -25.97 -9.91
C ALA A 9 5.97 -27.21 -9.11
N GLU A 10 6.71 -27.03 -8.02
CA GLU A 10 7.21 -28.15 -7.20
C GLU A 10 6.06 -28.75 -6.36
N ASP A 11 5.06 -27.93 -5.97
CA ASP A 11 3.84 -28.37 -5.27
C ASP A 11 2.60 -27.45 -5.46
N ASN A 12 1.50 -27.75 -4.76
CA ASN A 12 0.27 -26.94 -4.81
C ASN A 12 0.45 -25.52 -4.27
N THR A 13 1.40 -25.29 -3.36
CA THR A 13 1.67 -23.96 -2.80
C THR A 13 2.40 -23.07 -3.82
N ASP A 14 3.27 -23.65 -4.65
CA ASP A 14 3.89 -22.97 -5.80
C ASP A 14 2.86 -22.52 -6.83
N VAL A 15 1.90 -23.39 -7.16
CA VAL A 15 0.80 -23.04 -8.09
C VAL A 15 -0.06 -21.92 -7.51
N ALA A 16 -0.45 -22.03 -6.23
CA ALA A 16 -1.27 -21.01 -5.57
C ALA A 16 -0.55 -19.66 -5.51
N LEU A 17 0.76 -19.66 -5.22
CA LEU A 17 1.58 -18.45 -5.22
C LEU A 17 1.68 -17.83 -6.61
N THR A 18 1.95 -18.64 -7.64
CA THR A 18 2.06 -18.17 -9.01
C THR A 18 0.76 -17.52 -9.49
N ARG A 19 -0.39 -18.11 -9.15
CA ARG A 19 -1.71 -17.52 -9.40
C ARG A 19 -1.89 -16.18 -8.69
N PHE A 20 -1.49 -16.07 -7.43
CA PHE A 20 -1.57 -14.81 -6.69
C PHE A 20 -0.69 -13.71 -7.31
N ILE A 21 0.57 -14.02 -7.64
CA ILE A 21 1.49 -13.06 -8.27
C ILE A 21 0.93 -12.60 -9.63
N GLY A 22 0.45 -13.55 -10.45
CA GLY A 22 -0.20 -13.25 -11.73
C GLY A 22 -1.43 -12.36 -11.56
N CYS A 23 -2.31 -12.68 -10.60
CA CYS A 23 -3.48 -11.88 -10.25
C CYS A 23 -3.10 -10.45 -9.85
N ALA A 24 -2.07 -10.27 -9.03
CA ALA A 24 -1.62 -8.94 -8.63
C ALA A 24 -1.07 -8.12 -9.80
N ALA A 25 -0.32 -8.76 -10.70
CA ALA A 25 0.21 -8.14 -11.90
C ALA A 25 -0.91 -7.71 -12.85
N THR A 26 -1.88 -8.59 -13.16
CA THR A 26 -2.99 -8.29 -14.07
C THR A 26 -3.95 -7.24 -13.50
N THR A 27 -4.23 -7.30 -12.19
CA THR A 27 -5.15 -6.36 -11.52
C THR A 27 -4.62 -4.93 -11.50
N THR A 28 -3.31 -4.74 -11.40
CA THR A 28 -2.70 -3.41 -11.22
C THR A 28 -2.01 -2.88 -12.47
N GLY A 29 -1.50 -3.75 -13.33
CA GLY A 29 -0.65 -3.40 -14.47
C GLY A 29 0.77 -2.95 -14.10
N PHE A 30 1.09 -2.74 -12.82
CA PHE A 30 2.41 -2.25 -12.36
C PHE A 30 3.04 -3.08 -11.24
N MET A 31 2.30 -4.04 -10.66
CA MET A 31 2.83 -4.88 -9.59
C MET A 31 3.77 -5.94 -10.16
N ASP A 32 5.06 -5.78 -9.89
CA ASP A 32 6.15 -6.63 -10.37
C ASP A 32 6.60 -7.61 -9.26
N GLY A 33 6.32 -8.90 -9.42
CA GLY A 33 6.54 -9.93 -8.41
C GLY A 33 7.14 -11.20 -8.98
N ALA A 34 7.92 -11.92 -8.17
CA ALA A 34 8.47 -13.21 -8.53
C ALA A 34 8.44 -14.20 -7.34
N PRO A 35 8.25 -15.51 -7.59
CA PRO A 35 8.38 -16.50 -6.54
C PRO A 35 9.83 -16.60 -6.06
N GLY A 36 10.00 -16.86 -4.77
CA GLY A 36 11.27 -17.22 -4.15
C GLY A 36 11.55 -16.49 -2.84
N ASP A 37 12.58 -16.97 -2.15
CA ASP A 37 13.03 -16.41 -0.88
C ASP A 37 13.71 -15.04 -1.02
N TRP A 38 13.98 -14.45 0.14
CA TRP A 38 14.81 -13.26 0.28
C TRP A 38 16.19 -13.43 -0.36
N GLN A 39 16.72 -12.33 -0.88
CA GLN A 39 18.06 -12.23 -1.47
C GLN A 39 18.79 -11.01 -0.88
N PRO A 40 20.14 -11.03 -0.84
CA PRO A 40 20.93 -9.88 -0.40
C PRO A 40 20.54 -8.59 -1.13
N GLY A 41 20.42 -7.49 -0.38
CA GLY A 41 20.03 -6.18 -0.91
C GLY A 41 18.51 -5.93 -0.98
N LEU A 42 17.68 -6.93 -0.69
CA LEU A 42 16.23 -6.74 -0.51
C LEU A 42 15.90 -6.37 0.93
N TYR A 43 14.86 -5.56 1.11
CA TYR A 43 14.25 -5.33 2.42
C TYR A 43 13.32 -6.49 2.78
N GLN A 44 13.45 -7.07 3.97
CA GLN A 44 12.51 -8.05 4.51
C GLN A 44 12.38 -7.88 6.03
N ILE A 45 11.15 -7.84 6.54
CA ILE A 45 10.90 -7.72 7.99
C ILE A 45 11.58 -8.87 8.75
N GLY A 46 12.21 -8.54 9.87
CA GLY A 46 12.90 -9.52 10.72
C GLY A 46 14.34 -9.85 10.29
N ARG A 47 14.82 -9.26 9.19
CA ARG A 47 16.24 -9.27 8.79
C ARG A 47 16.96 -8.00 9.25
N ASP A 48 18.28 -8.01 9.18
CA ASP A 48 19.06 -6.76 9.28
C ASP A 48 18.86 -5.95 8.00
N ASN A 49 18.01 -4.93 8.09
CA ASN A 49 17.66 -4.04 6.98
C ASN A 49 18.47 -2.74 6.98
N ARG A 50 19.40 -2.56 7.92
CA ARG A 50 20.04 -1.25 8.17
C ARG A 50 20.74 -0.69 6.93
N ALA A 51 21.60 -1.49 6.31
CA ALA A 51 22.36 -1.06 5.13
C ALA A 51 21.44 -0.67 3.94
N VAL A 52 20.35 -1.41 3.74
CA VAL A 52 19.37 -1.14 2.69
C VAL A 52 18.64 0.19 2.94
N LEU A 53 18.25 0.44 4.20
CA LEU A 53 17.56 1.67 4.60
C LEU A 53 18.47 2.90 4.57
N GLU A 54 19.71 2.78 5.05
CA GLU A 54 20.72 3.84 4.97
C GLU A 54 21.03 4.19 3.50
N THR A 55 21.14 3.17 2.63
CA THR A 55 21.32 3.39 1.18
C THR A 55 20.13 4.14 0.58
N LEU A 56 18.90 3.74 0.89
CA LEU A 56 17.71 4.42 0.36
C LEU A 56 17.58 5.85 0.91
N TYR A 57 17.89 6.06 2.19
CA TYR A 57 17.91 7.38 2.81
C TYR A 57 18.92 8.31 2.12
N ALA A 58 20.16 7.87 1.93
CA ALA A 58 21.20 8.66 1.28
C ALA A 58 20.81 9.04 -0.16
N ARG A 59 20.18 8.12 -0.90
CA ARG A 59 19.68 8.42 -2.26
C ARG A 59 18.55 9.44 -2.25
N LEU A 60 17.65 9.40 -1.26
CA LEU A 60 16.58 10.39 -1.11
C LEU A 60 17.15 11.78 -0.79
N GLU A 61 18.14 11.84 0.10
CA GLU A 61 18.84 13.08 0.45
C GLU A 61 19.57 13.67 -0.75
N GLN A 62 20.28 12.84 -1.52
CA GLN A 62 20.96 13.27 -2.75
C GLN A 62 19.97 13.77 -3.82
N ALA A 63 18.83 13.11 -3.97
CA ALA A 63 17.83 13.48 -4.97
C ALA A 63 17.07 14.78 -4.61
N TYR A 64 16.87 15.04 -3.32
CA TYR A 64 16.07 16.17 -2.82
C TYR A 64 16.74 16.86 -1.63
N PRO A 65 17.93 17.48 -1.81
CA PRO A 65 18.73 18.01 -0.69
C PRO A 65 18.03 19.11 0.12
N HIS A 66 17.07 19.82 -0.49
CA HIS A 66 16.29 20.88 0.16
C HIS A 66 15.08 20.37 0.96
N ALA A 67 14.65 19.12 0.78
CA ALA A 67 13.40 18.61 1.38
C ALA A 67 13.53 18.26 2.87
N GLY A 68 14.74 17.96 3.33
CA GLY A 68 15.07 17.72 4.73
C GLY A 68 14.58 16.40 5.32
N GLN A 69 15.10 16.08 6.50
CA GLN A 69 14.89 14.80 7.20
C GLN A 69 13.42 14.36 7.32
N PRO A 70 12.44 15.24 7.65
CA PRO A 70 11.04 14.81 7.77
C PRO A 70 10.48 14.21 6.48
N PHE A 71 10.84 14.77 5.32
CA PHE A 71 10.46 14.23 4.03
C PHE A 71 11.11 12.87 3.80
N TYR A 72 12.43 12.73 4.02
CA TYR A 72 13.13 11.46 3.80
C TYR A 72 12.53 10.32 4.67
N ALA A 73 12.25 10.59 5.95
CA ALA A 73 11.63 9.62 6.84
C ALA A 73 10.22 9.20 6.38
N VAL A 74 9.41 10.16 5.93
CA VAL A 74 8.09 9.88 5.36
C VAL A 74 8.21 9.08 4.06
N ARG A 75 9.19 9.39 3.20
CA ARG A 75 9.40 8.68 1.94
C ARG A 75 9.84 7.24 2.15
N LEU A 76 10.76 6.97 3.10
CA LEU A 76 11.11 5.60 3.50
C LEU A 76 9.85 4.82 3.90
N TRP A 77 9.02 5.40 4.77
CA TRP A 77 7.77 4.80 5.21
C TRP A 77 6.84 4.50 4.05
N THR A 78 6.50 5.51 3.24
CA THR A 78 5.54 5.35 2.15
C THR A 78 6.02 4.40 1.05
N ASN A 79 7.34 4.33 0.82
CA ASN A 79 7.96 3.39 -0.11
C ASN A 79 7.85 1.94 0.40
N LEU A 80 7.99 1.68 1.69
CA LEU A 80 7.98 0.31 2.22
C LEU A 80 6.58 -0.25 2.50
N VAL A 81 5.61 0.62 2.80
CA VAL A 81 4.26 0.17 3.19
C VAL A 81 3.29 0.02 2.01
N TRP A 82 3.56 0.64 0.86
CA TRP A 82 2.59 0.63 -0.25
C TRP A 82 2.42 -0.78 -0.83
N GLN A 83 3.51 -1.50 -1.10
CA GLN A 83 3.45 -2.80 -1.76
C GLN A 83 2.77 -3.87 -0.90
N PRO A 84 3.10 -4.02 0.41
CA PRO A 84 2.35 -4.91 1.29
C PRO A 84 0.85 -4.59 1.37
N ALA A 85 0.49 -3.30 1.40
CA ALA A 85 -0.92 -2.89 1.46
C ALA A 85 -1.70 -3.25 0.19
N TYR A 86 -1.11 -3.04 -0.98
CA TYR A 86 -1.71 -3.47 -2.25
C TYR A 86 -1.87 -4.98 -2.32
N LEU A 87 -0.81 -5.73 -2.00
CA LEU A 87 -0.84 -7.19 -2.02
C LEU A 87 -1.91 -7.75 -1.06
N ALA A 88 -2.06 -7.16 0.13
CA ALA A 88 -3.10 -7.54 1.08
C ALA A 88 -4.51 -7.27 0.54
N VAL A 89 -4.76 -6.11 -0.07
CA VAL A 89 -6.06 -5.77 -0.66
C VAL A 89 -6.39 -6.70 -1.83
N ILE A 90 -5.43 -6.96 -2.73
CA ILE A 90 -5.63 -7.87 -3.88
C ILE A 90 -5.87 -9.30 -3.41
N ALA A 91 -5.10 -9.77 -2.43
CA ALA A 91 -5.25 -11.10 -1.83
C ALA A 91 -6.69 -11.33 -1.37
N VAL A 92 -7.25 -10.36 -0.64
CA VAL A 92 -8.59 -10.48 -0.06
C VAL A 92 -9.71 -10.24 -1.06
N HIS A 93 -9.58 -9.22 -1.91
CA HIS A 93 -10.69 -8.71 -2.70
C HIS A 93 -10.73 -9.23 -4.13
N VAL A 94 -9.65 -9.79 -4.65
CA VAL A 94 -9.57 -10.26 -6.04
C VAL A 94 -9.17 -11.73 -6.09
N HIS A 95 -8.10 -12.09 -5.38
CA HIS A 95 -7.57 -13.46 -5.40
C HIS A 95 -8.37 -14.43 -4.50
N GLY A 96 -8.93 -13.94 -3.39
CA GLY A 96 -9.78 -14.72 -2.48
C GLY A 96 -9.02 -15.59 -1.47
N ALA A 97 -7.70 -15.45 -1.37
CA ALA A 97 -6.86 -16.16 -0.40
C ALA A 97 -5.70 -15.28 0.05
N LEU A 98 -5.25 -15.42 1.30
CA LEU A 98 -4.19 -14.60 1.88
C LEU A 98 -2.86 -15.36 1.93
N PRO A 99 -1.86 -14.99 1.12
CA PRO A 99 -0.53 -15.56 1.23
C PRO A 99 0.24 -15.03 2.45
N ASP A 100 1.36 -15.68 2.78
CA ASP A 100 2.23 -15.26 3.89
C ASP A 100 3.06 -14.01 3.55
N LEU A 101 2.42 -12.85 3.59
CA LEU A 101 3.07 -11.56 3.37
C LEU A 101 4.14 -11.22 4.42
N GLY A 102 4.22 -11.95 5.54
CA GLY A 102 5.29 -11.79 6.53
C GLY A 102 6.67 -12.14 5.97
N ARG A 103 6.70 -12.98 4.93
CA ARG A 103 7.94 -13.36 4.21
C ARG A 103 8.22 -12.51 2.98
N LEU A 104 7.42 -11.47 2.72
CA LEU A 104 7.60 -10.57 1.59
C LEU A 104 8.98 -9.88 1.64
N SER A 105 9.72 -9.98 0.54
CA SER A 105 10.95 -9.24 0.32
C SER A 105 10.74 -8.18 -0.75
N GLN A 106 11.20 -6.96 -0.53
CA GLN A 106 10.98 -5.81 -1.42
C GLN A 106 12.30 -5.31 -2.01
N ALA A 107 12.30 -5.02 -3.31
CA ALA A 107 13.47 -4.54 -4.03
C ALA A 107 13.58 -3.02 -4.01
N ILE A 108 14.81 -2.52 -3.83
CA ILE A 108 15.12 -1.09 -3.93
C ILE A 108 15.62 -0.77 -5.34
N LYS A 109 14.91 0.11 -6.05
CA LYS A 109 15.25 0.60 -7.39
C LYS A 109 15.43 2.12 -7.33
N GLY A 110 16.68 2.58 -7.22
CA GLY A 110 16.98 4.02 -7.03
C GLY A 110 16.45 4.54 -5.69
N ILE A 111 15.56 5.54 -5.75
CA ILE A 111 14.83 6.12 -4.61
C ILE A 111 13.45 5.47 -4.36
N HIS A 112 13.14 4.39 -5.08
CA HIS A 112 11.85 3.70 -5.01
C HIS A 112 12.01 2.29 -4.44
N VAL A 113 10.95 1.81 -3.80
CA VAL A 113 10.76 0.39 -3.50
C VAL A 113 9.76 -0.14 -4.52
N SER A 114 10.18 -1.05 -5.38
CA SER A 114 9.34 -1.66 -6.41
C SER A 114 9.97 -2.97 -6.89
N GLY A 115 9.14 -3.99 -7.10
CA GLY A 115 9.59 -5.38 -7.25
C GLY A 115 9.53 -6.11 -5.92
N TYR A 116 8.92 -7.29 -5.89
CA TYR A 116 8.90 -8.13 -4.69
C TYR A 116 9.19 -9.59 -4.97
N ARG A 117 9.61 -10.28 -3.91
CA ARG A 117 9.72 -11.73 -3.86
C ARG A 117 8.89 -12.28 -2.72
N LEU A 118 8.25 -13.40 -2.98
CA LEU A 118 7.48 -14.11 -1.98
C LEU A 118 7.76 -15.61 -2.13
N PRO A 119 8.14 -16.31 -1.05
CA PRO A 119 8.33 -17.74 -1.11
C PRO A 119 6.99 -18.49 -1.07
N PRO A 120 6.94 -19.71 -1.62
CA PRO A 120 5.77 -20.58 -1.55
C PRO A 120 5.43 -20.90 -0.10
N ALA A 121 4.14 -20.82 0.22
CA ALA A 121 3.59 -21.15 1.52
C ALA A 121 2.07 -21.41 1.39
N PRO A 122 1.47 -22.18 2.32
CA PRO A 122 0.02 -22.29 2.42
C PRO A 122 -0.65 -20.91 2.50
N GLN A 123 -1.73 -20.73 1.76
CA GLN A 123 -2.54 -19.52 1.79
C GLN A 123 -3.75 -19.73 2.70
N VAL A 124 -4.17 -18.68 3.39
CA VAL A 124 -5.38 -18.72 4.22
C VAL A 124 -6.59 -18.51 3.32
N GLU A 125 -7.51 -19.45 3.34
CA GLU A 125 -8.82 -19.36 2.68
C GLU A 125 -9.90 -19.21 3.76
N ALA A 126 -10.71 -18.16 3.65
CA ALA A 126 -11.78 -17.86 4.60
C ALA A 126 -12.80 -16.90 3.94
N PRO A 127 -13.98 -16.71 4.54
CA PRO A 127 -14.89 -15.65 4.12
C PRO A 127 -14.19 -14.28 4.13
N ARG A 128 -14.55 -13.41 3.17
CA ARG A 128 -13.87 -12.12 2.93
C ARG A 128 -13.65 -11.30 4.21
N ASP A 129 -14.64 -11.17 5.06
CA ASP A 129 -14.53 -10.37 6.29
C ASP A 129 -13.50 -10.96 7.28
N ALA A 130 -13.37 -12.29 7.34
CA ALA A 130 -12.34 -12.96 8.13
C ALA A 130 -10.94 -12.75 7.51
N LEU A 131 -10.84 -12.79 6.18
CA LEU A 131 -9.60 -12.45 5.47
C LEU A 131 -9.20 -10.98 5.69
N ILE A 132 -10.15 -10.04 5.73
CA ILE A 132 -9.88 -8.63 6.07
C ILE A 132 -9.31 -8.53 7.49
N ALA A 133 -9.92 -9.23 8.46
CA ALA A 133 -9.46 -9.21 9.85
C ALA A 133 -8.02 -9.75 10.00
N GLU A 134 -7.73 -10.88 9.36
CA GLU A 134 -6.41 -11.51 9.38
C GLU A 134 -5.37 -10.65 8.65
N ALA A 135 -5.66 -10.23 7.41
CA ALA A 135 -4.75 -9.43 6.60
C ALA A 135 -4.48 -8.06 7.25
N GLY A 136 -5.50 -7.41 7.81
CA GLY A 136 -5.36 -6.15 8.53
C GLY A 136 -4.46 -6.28 9.76
N THR A 137 -4.63 -7.35 10.55
CA THR A 137 -3.78 -7.61 11.72
C THR A 137 -2.33 -7.83 11.31
N ARG A 138 -2.08 -8.68 10.30
CA ARG A 138 -0.72 -8.94 9.78
C ARG A 138 -0.09 -7.68 9.21
N LEU A 139 -0.83 -6.91 8.41
CA LEU A 139 -0.34 -5.68 7.80
C LEU A 139 -0.01 -4.61 8.85
N ARG A 140 -0.79 -4.52 9.94
CA ARG A 140 -0.46 -3.64 11.06
C ARG A 140 0.83 -4.07 11.76
N ALA A 141 1.00 -5.35 12.05
CA ALA A 141 2.23 -5.87 12.64
C ALA A 141 3.46 -5.60 11.74
N MET A 142 3.31 -5.79 10.43
CA MET A 142 4.34 -5.47 9.44
C MET A 142 4.68 -3.98 9.43
N ALA A 143 3.68 -3.11 9.41
CA ALA A 143 3.89 -1.67 9.45
C ALA A 143 4.58 -1.23 10.75
N ASP A 144 4.22 -1.81 11.89
CA ASP A 144 4.91 -1.54 13.16
C ASP A 144 6.38 -2.01 13.14
N ALA A 145 6.71 -3.09 12.43
CA ALA A 145 8.09 -3.52 12.22
C ALA A 145 8.87 -2.59 11.29
N ILE A 146 8.28 -2.20 10.15
CA ILE A 146 8.85 -1.21 9.22
C ILE A 146 9.15 0.10 9.96
N LEU A 147 8.26 0.54 10.86
CA LEU A 147 8.46 1.77 11.62
C LEU A 147 9.66 1.67 12.57
N ARG A 148 9.87 0.49 13.18
CA ARG A 148 11.04 0.25 14.04
C ARG A 148 12.32 0.28 13.22
N ASP A 149 12.34 -0.41 12.08
CA ASP A 149 13.52 -0.45 11.21
C ASP A 149 13.89 0.96 10.70
N ILE A 150 12.89 1.75 10.28
CA ILE A 150 13.12 3.15 9.88
C ILE A 150 13.67 3.96 11.06
N ASN A 151 13.10 3.83 12.26
CA ASN A 151 13.55 4.57 13.44
C ASN A 151 14.96 4.18 13.92
N ALA A 152 15.51 3.06 13.46
CA ALA A 152 16.92 2.72 13.67
C ALA A 152 17.87 3.57 12.80
N VAL A 153 17.36 4.17 11.71
CA VAL A 153 18.14 5.00 10.77
C VAL A 153 17.78 6.47 10.87
N THR A 154 16.49 6.81 11.00
CA THR A 154 16.02 8.19 11.03
C THR A 154 14.68 8.30 11.77
N ARG A 155 14.42 9.44 12.43
CA ARG A 155 13.24 9.58 13.28
C ARG A 155 11.96 9.78 12.47
N LEU A 156 10.99 8.88 12.63
CA LEU A 156 9.61 9.03 12.21
C LEU A 156 8.66 8.82 13.40
N LYS A 157 7.89 9.85 13.74
CA LYS A 157 6.89 9.76 14.82
C LYS A 157 5.79 8.76 14.44
N ARG A 158 5.33 8.00 15.44
CA ARG A 158 4.26 6.99 15.27
C ARG A 158 2.98 7.57 14.70
N LEU A 159 2.51 8.72 15.19
CA LEU A 159 1.23 9.28 14.76
C LEU A 159 1.19 9.64 13.26
N PRO A 160 2.18 10.36 12.68
CA PRO A 160 2.30 10.51 11.23
C PRO A 160 2.33 9.19 10.46
N ALA A 161 3.10 8.20 10.94
CA ALA A 161 3.18 6.89 10.29
C ALA A 161 1.81 6.18 10.23
N LEU A 162 1.06 6.18 11.34
CA LEU A 162 -0.30 5.62 11.39
C LEU A 162 -1.25 6.33 10.43
N ARG A 163 -1.25 7.68 10.41
CA ARG A 163 -2.09 8.45 9.49
C ARG A 163 -1.74 8.18 8.03
N LEU A 164 -0.45 8.08 7.69
CA LEU A 164 -0.02 7.75 6.32
C LEU A 164 -0.41 6.34 5.91
N LEU A 165 -0.38 5.37 6.83
CA LEU A 165 -0.88 4.02 6.57
C LEU A 165 -2.40 4.02 6.37
N THR A 166 -3.14 4.76 7.19
CA THR A 166 -4.58 4.99 7.01
C THR A 166 -4.85 5.57 5.62
N ASP A 167 -4.16 6.64 5.23
CA ASP A 167 -4.33 7.28 3.93
C ASP A 167 -4.07 6.30 2.76
N ARG A 168 -3.06 5.43 2.90
CA ARG A 168 -2.79 4.36 1.91
C ARG A 168 -3.97 3.41 1.79
N MET A 169 -4.53 2.97 2.92
CA MET A 169 -5.71 2.08 2.91
C MET A 169 -6.94 2.79 2.35
N LEU A 170 -7.21 4.04 2.73
CA LEU A 170 -8.32 4.83 2.19
C LEU A 170 -8.21 4.96 0.66
N GLY A 171 -7.02 5.25 0.14
CA GLY A 171 -6.79 5.34 -1.31
C GLY A 171 -6.89 3.99 -2.06
N LEU A 172 -6.73 2.86 -1.36
CA LEU A 172 -7.03 1.53 -1.91
C LEU A 172 -8.53 1.26 -1.87
N MET A 173 -9.21 1.67 -0.81
CA MET A 173 -10.66 1.50 -0.69
C MET A 173 -11.38 2.36 -1.72
N VAL A 174 -11.01 3.63 -1.95
CA VAL A 174 -11.59 4.50 -3.01
C VAL A 174 -11.48 3.84 -4.38
N ARG A 175 -10.35 3.19 -4.68
CA ARG A 175 -10.08 2.50 -5.96
C ARG A 175 -10.48 1.02 -5.95
N LEU A 176 -11.36 0.61 -5.06
CA LEU A 176 -11.79 -0.78 -4.97
C LEU A 176 -12.72 -1.17 -6.12
N ASN A 177 -13.45 -0.22 -6.72
CA ASN A 177 -14.39 -0.51 -7.81
C ASN A 177 -13.73 -1.15 -9.04
N PRO A 178 -12.58 -0.68 -9.56
CA PRO A 178 -11.83 -1.40 -10.59
C PRO A 178 -11.41 -2.83 -10.21
N TYR A 179 -11.26 -3.12 -8.92
CA TYR A 179 -10.89 -4.45 -8.43
C TYR A 179 -12.11 -5.35 -8.16
N GLN A 180 -13.26 -4.75 -7.87
CA GLN A 180 -14.55 -5.41 -7.66
C GLN A 180 -15.65 -4.65 -8.41
N PRO A 181 -15.79 -4.90 -9.73
CA PRO A 181 -16.83 -4.26 -10.52
C PRO A 181 -18.21 -4.47 -9.90
N GLY A 182 -18.97 -3.39 -9.76
CA GLY A 182 -20.31 -3.41 -9.16
C GLY A 182 -20.37 -3.27 -7.63
N ILE A 183 -19.24 -3.08 -6.94
CA ILE A 183 -19.26 -2.72 -5.52
C ILE A 183 -20.02 -1.41 -5.31
N THR A 184 -20.94 -1.40 -4.33
CA THR A 184 -21.70 -0.20 -3.95
C THR A 184 -20.88 0.70 -3.02
N VAL A 185 -21.23 1.99 -2.97
CA VAL A 185 -20.60 2.95 -2.04
C VAL A 185 -20.75 2.48 -0.58
N ALA A 186 -21.94 1.99 -0.22
CA ALA A 186 -22.20 1.46 1.12
C ALA A 186 -21.30 0.27 1.46
N GLU A 187 -21.10 -0.65 0.51
CA GLU A 187 -20.22 -1.80 0.72
C GLU A 187 -18.76 -1.39 0.82
N GLN A 188 -18.34 -0.42 0.01
CA GLN A 188 -17.00 0.15 0.04
C GLN A 188 -16.68 0.83 1.38
N GLN A 189 -17.64 1.57 1.95
CA GLN A 189 -17.54 2.11 3.32
C GLN A 189 -17.46 1.00 4.37
N ARG A 190 -18.29 -0.04 4.24
CA ARG A 190 -18.31 -1.18 5.17
C ARG A 190 -16.96 -1.89 5.21
N VAL A 191 -16.42 -2.27 4.06
CA VAL A 191 -15.11 -2.97 4.00
C VAL A 191 -13.97 -2.05 4.42
N CYS A 192 -14.06 -0.74 4.12
CA CYS A 192 -13.09 0.23 4.63
C CYS A 192 -13.07 0.25 6.16
N ALA A 193 -14.23 0.33 6.80
CA ALA A 193 -14.35 0.30 8.25
C ALA A 193 -13.78 -1.00 8.85
N LEU A 194 -14.01 -2.16 8.20
CA LEU A 194 -13.41 -3.43 8.61
C LEU A 194 -11.87 -3.41 8.54
N TRP A 195 -11.30 -2.91 7.45
CA TRP A 195 -9.84 -2.76 7.32
C TRP A 195 -9.27 -1.83 8.39
N LEU A 196 -9.86 -0.65 8.58
CA LEU A 196 -9.38 0.31 9.58
C LEU A 196 -9.48 -0.26 11.00
N LYS A 197 -10.56 -0.99 11.31
CA LYS A 197 -10.73 -1.67 12.60
C LYS A 197 -9.67 -2.75 12.80
N ALA A 198 -9.51 -3.66 11.84
CA ALA A 198 -8.55 -4.76 11.90
C ALA A 198 -7.11 -4.27 12.08
N MET A 199 -6.77 -3.14 11.46
CA MET A 199 -5.44 -2.54 11.56
C MET A 199 -5.26 -1.65 12.80
N GLY A 200 -6.30 -1.43 13.61
CA GLY A 200 -6.27 -0.48 14.74
C GLY A 200 -5.99 0.96 14.29
N LEU A 201 -6.62 1.38 13.19
CA LEU A 201 -6.45 2.67 12.53
C LEU A 201 -7.70 3.56 12.56
N THR A 202 -8.76 3.12 13.23
CA THR A 202 -9.98 3.92 13.42
C THR A 202 -9.66 5.29 14.02
N GLY A 203 -10.25 6.35 13.44
CA GLY A 203 -10.04 7.74 13.87
C GLY A 203 -8.81 8.43 13.26
N HIS A 204 -7.95 7.73 12.53
CA HIS A 204 -6.79 8.32 11.85
C HIS A 204 -7.09 8.90 10.45
N GLY A 205 -8.34 8.78 10.00
CA GLY A 205 -8.85 9.21 8.70
C GLY A 205 -10.13 8.42 8.39
N ASP A 206 -10.89 8.84 7.39
CA ASP A 206 -12.10 8.13 6.96
C ASP A 206 -12.38 8.30 5.46
N LEU A 207 -13.34 7.53 4.95
CA LEU A 207 -14.01 7.87 3.70
C LEU A 207 -15.15 8.85 3.98
N ASP A 208 -15.25 9.87 3.16
CA ASP A 208 -16.38 10.78 3.12
C ASP A 208 -17.12 10.62 1.78
N ILE A 209 -18.38 11.00 1.72
CA ILE A 209 -19.21 10.82 0.52
C ILE A 209 -19.47 12.17 -0.12
N LEU A 210 -19.20 12.23 -1.42
CA LEU A 210 -19.50 13.37 -2.25
C LEU A 210 -20.61 13.01 -3.24
N THR A 211 -21.64 13.84 -3.31
CA THR A 211 -22.64 13.80 -4.38
C THR A 211 -22.15 14.61 -5.58
N LEU A 212 -22.07 13.96 -6.73
CA LEU A 212 -21.74 14.58 -8.01
C LEU A 212 -22.95 15.34 -8.59
N HIS A 213 -22.72 16.12 -9.66
CA HIS A 213 -23.77 16.90 -10.31
C HIS A 213 -24.90 16.06 -10.90
N ASP A 214 -24.63 14.80 -11.25
CA ASP A 214 -25.61 13.84 -11.77
C ASP A 214 -26.36 13.09 -10.65
N GLY A 215 -26.14 13.45 -9.39
CA GLY A 215 -26.72 12.79 -8.22
C GLY A 215 -25.98 11.54 -7.77
N THR A 216 -24.93 11.10 -8.48
CA THR A 216 -24.17 9.91 -8.07
C THR A 216 -23.32 10.20 -6.84
N GLU A 217 -23.32 9.26 -5.89
CA GLU A 217 -22.42 9.29 -4.75
C GLU A 217 -21.07 8.66 -5.10
N VAL A 218 -19.98 9.32 -4.67
CA VAL A 218 -18.62 8.79 -4.78
C VAL A 218 -17.88 8.95 -3.45
N PRO A 219 -17.09 7.95 -3.03
CA PRO A 219 -16.26 8.08 -1.85
C PRO A 219 -15.02 8.91 -2.15
N ILE A 220 -14.72 9.82 -1.24
CA ILE A 220 -13.52 10.65 -1.22
C ILE A 220 -12.75 10.43 0.08
N ILE A 221 -11.51 10.92 0.17
CA ILE A 221 -10.65 10.69 1.33
C ILE A 221 -10.73 11.89 2.28
N ALA A 222 -11.19 11.64 3.52
CA ALA A 222 -11.06 12.55 4.65
C ALA A 222 -9.70 12.36 5.33
N ARG A 223 -8.67 12.88 4.67
CA ARG A 223 -7.26 12.69 5.01
C ARG A 223 -6.83 13.45 6.27
N LYS A 224 -6.03 12.80 7.13
CA LYS A 224 -5.34 13.47 8.27
C LYS A 224 -3.81 13.41 8.18
N GLY A 225 -3.24 12.55 7.35
CA GLY A 225 -1.80 12.44 7.13
C GLY A 225 -1.28 13.37 6.03
N CYS A 226 -0.01 13.76 6.11
CA CYS A 226 0.63 14.57 5.07
C CYS A 226 1.88 13.83 4.55
N CYS A 227 1.96 13.62 3.23
CA CYS A 227 3.12 12.99 2.59
C CYS A 227 4.37 13.88 2.55
N LEU A 228 4.22 15.17 2.83
CA LEU A 228 5.29 16.18 2.76
C LEU A 228 5.91 16.32 1.36
N ASP A 229 5.26 15.84 0.29
CA ASP A 229 5.81 15.93 -1.07
C ASP A 229 6.07 17.39 -1.49
N TYR A 230 5.32 18.37 -0.94
CA TYR A 230 5.54 19.79 -1.17
C TYR A 230 6.93 20.29 -0.72
N LEU A 231 7.65 19.55 0.14
CA LEU A 231 9.03 19.87 0.53
C LEU A 231 10.04 19.51 -0.57
N ALA A 232 9.77 18.46 -1.34
CA ALA A 232 10.59 18.09 -2.50
C ALA A 232 10.16 18.85 -3.76
N PHE A 233 8.85 19.08 -3.90
CA PHE A 233 8.22 19.75 -5.04
C PHE A 233 7.41 20.95 -4.54
N PRO A 234 8.04 22.12 -4.36
CA PRO A 234 7.35 23.33 -3.93
C PRO A 234 6.09 23.60 -4.76
N ASP A 235 5.05 24.13 -4.11
CA ASP A 235 3.74 24.44 -4.69
C ASP A 235 2.96 23.25 -5.27
N THR A 236 3.47 22.02 -5.10
CA THR A 236 2.80 20.79 -5.52
C THR A 236 2.14 20.11 -4.34
N TYR A 237 0.81 20.00 -4.39
CA TYR A 237 0.00 19.34 -3.37
C TYR A 237 -0.76 18.17 -3.98
N CYS A 238 -0.77 17.02 -3.30
CA CYS A 238 -1.60 15.89 -3.72
C CYS A 238 -3.09 16.25 -3.67
N ILE A 239 -3.91 15.56 -4.47
CA ILE A 239 -5.34 15.82 -4.63
C ILE A 239 -6.06 15.95 -3.27
N SER A 240 -5.81 15.04 -2.33
CA SER A 240 -6.41 15.01 -1.00
C SER A 240 -5.54 15.67 0.10
N CYS A 241 -4.59 16.56 -0.23
CA CYS A 241 -3.62 17.08 0.74
C CYS A 241 -4.28 17.90 1.85
N PRO A 242 -4.03 17.61 3.15
CA PRO A 242 -4.60 18.36 4.28
C PRO A 242 -3.93 19.73 4.51
N LYS A 243 -2.97 20.12 3.66
CA LYS A 243 -2.34 21.45 3.69
C LYS A 243 -3.04 22.46 2.79
N GLN A 244 -4.03 22.01 2.02
CA GLN A 244 -4.86 22.86 1.17
C GLN A 244 -6.10 23.30 1.94
N ASP A 245 -6.71 24.38 1.47
CA ASP A 245 -8.06 24.75 1.88
C ASP A 245 -9.06 23.62 1.57
N ASP A 246 -10.05 23.44 2.43
CA ASP A 246 -11.03 22.36 2.32
C ASP A 246 -11.88 22.45 1.05
N ALA A 247 -12.27 23.65 0.62
CA ALA A 247 -13.04 23.84 -0.60
C ALA A 247 -12.21 23.44 -1.84
N VAL A 248 -10.92 23.81 -1.87
CA VAL A 248 -10.00 23.42 -2.95
C VAL A 248 -9.80 21.90 -2.96
N ARG A 249 -9.60 21.29 -1.79
CA ARG A 249 -9.44 19.84 -1.64
C ARG A 249 -10.68 19.07 -2.09
N ILE A 250 -11.88 19.52 -1.75
CA ILE A 250 -13.14 18.91 -2.17
C ILE A 250 -13.31 19.02 -3.69
N THR A 251 -13.06 20.19 -4.27
CA THR A 251 -13.15 20.39 -5.72
C THR A 251 -12.18 19.48 -6.48
N ARG A 252 -10.91 19.43 -6.08
CA ARG A 252 -9.91 18.54 -6.72
C ARG A 252 -10.30 17.06 -6.65
N GLN A 253 -10.87 16.62 -5.53
CA GLN A 253 -11.34 15.24 -5.39
C GLN A 253 -12.58 14.96 -6.26
N ARG A 254 -13.50 15.93 -6.38
CA ARG A 254 -14.65 15.85 -7.31
C ARG A 254 -14.17 15.67 -8.76
N ASP A 255 -13.27 16.55 -9.19
CA ASP A 255 -12.76 16.56 -10.56
C ASP A 255 -12.04 15.25 -10.89
N ASN A 256 -11.25 14.71 -9.95
CA ASN A 256 -10.61 13.41 -10.11
C ASN A 256 -11.64 12.27 -10.21
N ALA A 257 -12.66 12.26 -9.34
CA ALA A 257 -13.70 11.23 -9.39
C ALA A 257 -14.50 11.26 -10.70
N MET A 258 -14.74 12.46 -11.25
CA MET A 258 -15.37 12.61 -12.56
C MET A 258 -14.46 12.09 -13.68
N ALA A 259 -13.17 12.45 -13.66
CA ALA A 259 -12.22 12.01 -14.68
C ALA A 259 -12.01 10.48 -14.69
N GLU A 260 -11.89 9.84 -13.53
CA GLU A 260 -11.76 8.38 -13.44
C GLU A 260 -12.98 7.65 -14.02
N ARG A 261 -14.19 8.21 -13.85
CA ARG A 261 -15.42 7.65 -14.42
C ARG A 261 -15.49 7.84 -15.93
N SER A 262 -15.12 9.01 -16.44
CA SER A 262 -15.06 9.25 -17.89
C SER A 262 -14.03 8.36 -18.59
N ALA A 263 -12.98 7.93 -17.90
CA ALA A 263 -12.00 6.99 -18.44
C ALA A 263 -12.43 5.51 -18.36
N ALA A 264 -13.45 5.20 -17.54
CA ALA A 264 -13.95 3.84 -17.33
C ALA A 264 -15.19 3.49 -18.17
N GLY A 265 -15.81 4.47 -18.83
CA GLY A 265 -16.91 4.30 -19.78
C GLY A 265 -16.43 4.32 -21.22
#